data_AF-A0A256XK24-F1
#
_entry.id   AF-A0A256XK24-F1
#
_cell.length_a   1.000
_cell.length_b   1.000
_cell.length_c   1.000
_cell.angle_alpha   90.00
_cell.angle_beta   90.00
_cell.angle_gamma   90.00
#
_symmetry.space_group_name_H-M   'P 1'
#
loop_
_entity.id
_entity.type
_entity.pdbx_description
1 polymer ?
#
loop_
_entity_poly.entity_id
_entity_poly.type
_entity_poly.pdbx_seq_one_letter_code
_entity_poly.pdbx_strand_id
1 'polypeptide(L)'
;MIKEFTLPLKKDELNHLSVGDIVYLSGKMFTGRDEAHRLLLKDENISIPFNPSEMALYHCGPLMEKKGKKWNVISAGPTTSSRMDGFSSDFIDRFSIHA
;
A
#
# COMPACT_ATOMS: atom_id res chain seq x y z
N MET A 1 -6.80 13.54 -16.44
CA MET A 1 -7.43 12.49 -17.28
C MET A 1 -7.79 11.30 -16.40
N ILE A 2 -8.63 10.38 -16.87
CA ILE A 2 -8.86 9.10 -16.17
C ILE A 2 -7.83 8.09 -16.65
N LYS A 3 -7.20 7.37 -15.72
CA LYS A 3 -6.20 6.34 -15.99
C LYS A 3 -6.49 5.11 -15.15
N GLU A 4 -6.30 3.94 -15.75
CA GLU A 4 -6.56 2.67 -15.10
C GLU A 4 -5.27 1.85 -15.11
N PHE A 5 -4.89 1.31 -13.95
CA PHE A 5 -3.71 0.48 -13.81
C PHE A 5 -4.06 -0.85 -13.15
N THR A 6 -3.33 -1.88 -13.53
CA THR A 6 -3.42 -3.21 -12.92
C THR A 6 -2.09 -3.53 -12.24
N LEU A 7 -2.15 -3.91 -10.97
CA LEU A 7 -0.99 -4.31 -10.18
C LEU A 7 -0.51 -5.72 -10.60
N PRO A 8 0.81 -6.01 -10.58
CA PRO A 8 1.89 -5.15 -10.06
C PRO A 8 2.26 -4.02 -11.02
N LEU A 9 2.54 -2.84 -10.46
CA LEU A 9 2.97 -1.67 -11.23
C LEU A 9 4.48 -1.68 -11.44
N LYS A 10 4.92 -1.45 -12.68
CA LYS A 10 6.32 -1.12 -12.96
C LYS A 10 6.53 0.39 -12.88
N LYS A 11 7.71 0.80 -12.43
CA LYS A 11 8.09 2.21 -12.31
C LYS A 11 7.85 3.00 -13.60
N ASP A 12 8.11 2.40 -14.76
CA ASP A 12 7.95 3.06 -16.06
C ASP A 12 6.49 3.36 -16.42
N GLU A 13 5.54 2.58 -15.92
CA GLU A 13 4.11 2.78 -16.18
C GLU A 13 3.59 4.06 -15.50
N LEU A 14 4.26 4.48 -14.42
CA LEU A 14 3.90 5.65 -13.63
C LEU A 14 4.42 6.96 -14.24
N ASN A 15 5.39 6.89 -15.15
CA ASN A 15 6.01 8.07 -15.77
C ASN A 15 5.02 8.95 -16.56
N HIS A 16 3.86 8.38 -16.93
CA HIS A 16 2.82 9.10 -17.64
C HIS A 16 1.83 9.82 -16.72
N LEU A 17 1.88 9.61 -15.40
CA LEU A 17 0.98 10.26 -14.46
C LEU A 17 1.29 11.75 -14.31
N SER A 18 0.23 12.55 -14.21
CA SER A 18 0.32 13.98 -13.90
C SER A 18 -0.55 14.30 -12.70
N VAL A 19 -0.14 15.29 -11.91
CA VAL A 19 -0.94 15.78 -10.77
C VAL A 19 -2.33 16.18 -11.27
N GLY A 20 -3.37 15.67 -10.61
CA GLY A 20 -4.76 15.89 -11.00
C GLY A 20 -5.35 14.80 -11.91
N ASP A 21 -4.57 13.80 -12.31
CA ASP A 21 -5.14 12.59 -12.92
C ASP A 21 -6.01 11.81 -11.91
N ILE A 22 -7.12 11.28 -12.42
CA ILE A 22 -7.97 10.35 -11.68
C ILE A 22 -7.47 8.96 -12.00
N VAL A 23 -7.13 8.19 -10.96
CA VAL A 23 -6.54 6.87 -11.09
C VAL A 23 -7.45 5.82 -10.50
N TYR A 24 -7.72 4.76 -11.27
CA TYR A 24 -8.29 3.51 -10.77
C TYR A 24 -7.20 2.43 -10.74
N LEU A 25 -7.07 1.75 -9.60
CA LEU A 25 -6.12 0.67 -9.39
C LEU A 25 -6.87 -0.64 -9.20
N SER A 26 -6.48 -1.65 -9.97
CA SER A 26 -7.01 -3.02 -9.87
C SER A 26 -5.90 -4.00 -9.50
N GLY A 27 -6.16 -4.90 -8.55
CA GLY A 27 -5.21 -5.95 -8.17
C GLY A 27 -5.01 -6.07 -6.67
N LYS A 28 -3.87 -6.61 -6.26
CA LYS A 28 -3.57 -6.90 -4.86
C LYS A 28 -2.97 -5.68 -4.16
N MET A 29 -3.53 -5.33 -3.02
CA MET A 29 -3.02 -4.28 -2.13
C MET A 29 -2.91 -4.80 -0.70
N PHE A 30 -2.07 -4.17 0.09
CA PHE A 30 -1.94 -4.44 1.52
C PHE A 30 -2.06 -3.13 2.29
N THR A 31 -2.52 -3.21 3.54
CA THR A 31 -2.70 -2.02 4.38
C THR A 31 -1.58 -1.90 5.39
N GLY A 32 -1.04 -0.69 5.55
CA GLY A 32 -0.01 -0.38 6.55
C GLY A 32 -0.11 1.08 6.96
N ARG A 33 0.10 1.37 8.24
CA ARG A 33 0.11 2.73 8.79
C ARG A 33 1.23 2.88 9.82
N ASP A 34 1.10 3.81 10.75
CA ASP A 34 2.10 4.22 11.75
C ASP A 34 2.88 3.04 12.37
N GLU A 35 2.20 2.14 13.09
CA GLU A 35 2.85 1.02 13.79
C GLU A 35 3.44 -0.04 12.86
N ALA A 36 2.82 -0.27 11.71
CA ALA A 36 3.33 -1.22 10.73
C ALA A 36 4.66 -0.72 10.14
N HIS A 37 4.72 0.55 9.73
CA HIS A 37 5.95 1.17 9.23
C HIS A 37 7.05 1.13 10.29
N ARG A 38 6.74 1.56 11.53
CA ARG A 38 7.68 1.57 12.64
C ARG A 38 8.23 0.18 12.95
N LEU A 39 7.37 -0.83 13.02
CA LEU A 39 7.77 -2.21 13.32
C LEU A 39 8.65 -2.80 12.22
N LEU A 40 8.20 -2.68 10.97
CA LEU A 40 8.86 -3.26 9.80
C LEU A 40 10.21 -2.60 9.51
N LEU A 41 10.36 -1.30 9.78
CA LEU A 41 11.65 -0.62 9.64
C LEU A 41 12.60 -0.90 10.80
N LYS A 42 12.07 -1.01 12.04
CA LYS A 42 12.90 -1.21 13.24
C LYS A 42 13.52 -2.60 13.34
N ASP A 43 12.79 -3.64 12.91
CA ASP A 43 13.25 -5.02 13.05
C ASP A 43 13.46 -5.67 11.68
N GLU A 44 14.73 -5.95 11.35
CA GLU A 44 15.11 -6.62 10.11
C GLU A 44 14.71 -8.10 10.07
N ASN A 45 14.43 -8.70 11.22
CA ASN A 45 14.02 -10.09 11.31
C ASN A 45 12.53 -10.30 11.03
N ILE A 46 11.73 -9.23 11.03
CA ILE A 46 10.31 -9.31 10.69
C ILE A 46 10.17 -9.28 9.17
N SER A 47 9.82 -10.42 8.61
CA SER A 47 9.47 -10.56 7.20
C SER A 47 7.97 -10.40 6.99
N ILE A 48 7.62 -9.72 5.90
CA ILE A 48 6.26 -9.67 5.41
C ILE A 48 5.99 -10.99 4.68
N PRO A 49 4.89 -11.72 4.96
CA PRO A 49 4.64 -13.05 4.38
C PRO A 49 4.16 -13.01 2.91
N PHE A 50 4.48 -11.92 2.20
CA PHE A 50 4.16 -11.67 0.80
C PHE A 50 5.19 -10.69 0.22
N ASN A 51 5.30 -10.62 -1.10
CA ASN A 51 6.18 -9.68 -1.80
C ASN A 51 5.51 -8.29 -1.88
N PRO A 52 5.96 -7.26 -1.13
CA PRO A 52 5.32 -5.95 -1.16
C PRO A 52 5.50 -5.22 -2.49
N SER A 53 6.58 -5.49 -3.22
CA SER A 53 6.85 -4.87 -4.53
C SER A 53 5.84 -5.24 -5.62
N GLU A 54 5.06 -6.30 -5.40
CA GLU A 54 3.99 -6.73 -6.30
C GLU A 54 2.62 -6.15 -5.95
N MET A 55 2.53 -5.31 -4.92
CA MET A 55 1.28 -4.82 -4.35
C MET A 55 1.33 -3.30 -4.12
N ALA A 56 0.15 -2.68 -4.01
CA ALA A 56 0.05 -1.30 -3.53
C ALA A 56 -0.05 -1.25 -2.00
N LEU A 57 0.65 -0.29 -1.38
CA LEU A 57 0.51 0.04 0.03
C LEU A 57 -0.63 1.04 0.21
N TYR A 58 -1.68 0.64 0.91
CA TYR A 58 -2.78 1.53 1.25
C TYR A 58 -2.72 1.97 2.70
N HIS A 59 -2.53 3.27 2.93
CA HIS A 59 -2.61 3.89 4.26
C HIS A 59 -4.05 3.83 4.79
N CYS A 60 -4.38 2.72 5.44
CA CYS A 60 -5.74 2.39 5.85
C CYS A 60 -5.72 1.54 7.14
N GLY A 61 -6.67 1.78 8.03
CA GLY A 61 -7.02 0.88 9.13
C GLY A 61 -8.39 0.28 8.85
N PRO A 62 -8.47 -0.83 8.09
CA PRO A 62 -9.76 -1.33 7.60
C PRO A 62 -10.60 -1.93 8.72
N LEU A 63 -11.93 -1.82 8.58
CA LEU A 63 -12.88 -2.61 9.36
C LEU A 63 -13.11 -3.95 8.67
N MET A 64 -12.76 -5.04 9.35
CA MET A 64 -12.83 -6.40 8.82
C MET A 64 -13.90 -7.21 9.55
N GLU A 65 -14.69 -7.98 8.81
CA GLU A 65 -15.66 -8.93 9.36
C GLU A 65 -15.26 -10.36 9.00
N LYS A 66 -15.27 -11.27 9.99
CA LYS A 66 -15.01 -12.69 9.76
C LYS A 66 -16.30 -13.44 9.51
N LYS A 67 -16.44 -14.07 8.35
CA LYS A 67 -17.54 -15.01 8.03
C LYS A 67 -16.99 -16.40 7.81
N GLY A 68 -17.18 -17.27 8.80
CA GLY A 68 -16.60 -18.62 8.81
C GLY A 68 -15.06 -18.57 8.78
N LYS A 69 -14.46 -19.08 7.70
CA LYS A 69 -13.01 -19.08 7.47
C LYS A 69 -12.50 -17.89 6.64
N LYS A 70 -13.39 -17.02 6.14
CA LYS A 70 -13.03 -15.88 5.29
C LYS A 70 -13.13 -14.56 6.04
N TRP A 71 -12.30 -13.59 5.66
CA TRP A 71 -12.37 -12.21 6.10
C TRP A 71 -12.95 -11.35 4.97
N ASN A 72 -13.85 -10.43 5.30
CA ASN A 72 -14.44 -9.47 4.37
C ASN A 72 -14.13 -8.06 4.85
N VAL A 73 -13.82 -7.17 3.91
CA VAL A 73 -13.67 -5.74 4.18
C VAL A 73 -15.05 -5.11 4.27
N ILE A 74 -15.38 -4.46 5.39
CA ILE A 74 -16.63 -3.71 5.57
C ILE A 74 -16.41 -2.23 5.24
N SER A 75 -15.25 -1.69 5.65
CA SER A 75 -14.84 -0.32 5.34
C SER A 75 -13.33 -0.25 5.22
N ALA A 76 -12.85 0.52 4.26
CA ALA A 76 -11.43 0.75 4.00
C ALA A 76 -11.20 2.20 3.54
N GLY A 77 -11.64 3.16 4.36
CA GLY A 77 -11.32 4.57 4.15
C GLY A 77 -9.83 4.86 4.37
N PRO A 78 -9.26 5.85 3.68
CA PRO A 78 -7.86 6.21 3.85
C PRO A 78 -7.64 6.89 5.20
N THR A 79 -6.39 6.87 5.65
CA THR A 79 -5.93 7.71 6.76
C THR A 79 -4.96 8.77 6.26
N THR A 80 -4.69 9.79 7.08
CA THR A 80 -3.74 10.86 6.75
C THR A 80 -2.33 10.32 6.47
N SER A 81 -1.88 10.40 5.21
CA SER A 81 -0.57 9.89 4.78
C SER A 81 0.62 10.62 5.40
N SER A 82 0.49 11.89 5.77
CA SER A 82 1.62 12.67 6.31
C SER A 82 2.19 12.12 7.61
N ARG A 83 1.45 11.26 8.33
CA ARG A 83 1.97 10.57 9.52
C ARG A 83 3.05 9.53 9.18
N MET A 84 3.14 9.12 7.92
CA MET A 84 4.14 8.18 7.42
C MET A 84 5.31 8.89 6.71
N ASP A 85 5.33 10.22 6.61
CA ASP A 85 6.38 10.96 5.87
C ASP A 85 7.78 10.65 6.41
N GLY A 86 7.94 10.56 7.73
CA GLY A 86 9.20 10.20 8.38
C GLY A 86 9.67 8.75 8.17
N PHE A 87 8.83 7.89 7.60
CA PHE A 87 9.13 6.49 7.30
C PHE A 87 9.15 6.19 5.80
N SER A 88 8.53 7.03 4.97
CA SER A 88 8.15 6.67 3.60
C SER A 88 9.37 6.40 2.70
N SER A 89 10.44 7.18 2.82
CA SER A 89 11.67 6.96 2.03
C SER A 89 12.27 5.57 2.32
N ASP A 90 12.56 5.30 3.59
CA ASP A 90 13.16 4.03 4.02
C ASP A 90 12.25 2.84 3.69
N PHE A 91 10.93 3.01 3.80
CA PHE A 91 9.96 1.97 3.51
C PHE A 91 9.91 1.64 2.01
N ILE A 92 9.94 2.66 1.14
CA ILE A 92 10.00 2.48 -0.31
C ILE A 92 11.32 1.80 -0.70
N ASP A 93 12.45 2.24 -0.16
CA ASP A 93 13.76 1.68 -0.48
C ASP A 93 13.86 0.21 -0.03
N ARG A 94 13.40 -0.10 1.18
CA ARG A 94 13.47 -1.45 1.74
C ARG A 94 12.54 -2.44 1.07
N PHE A 95 11.33 -2.02 0.69
CA PHE A 95 10.29 -2.93 0.20
C PHE A 95 9.97 -2.78 -1.30
N SER A 96 10.63 -1.84 -2.00
CA SER A 96 10.47 -1.59 -3.44
C SER A 96 9.01 -1.39 -3.85
N ILE A 97 8.27 -0.58 -3.10
CA ILE A 97 6.85 -0.29 -3.35
C ILE A 97 6.71 0.85 -4.35
N HIS A 98 5.72 0.76 -5.24
CA HIS A 98 5.53 1.70 -6.34
C HIS A 98 4.20 2.47 -6.30
N ALA A 99 3.27 2.08 -5.41
CA ALA A 99 1.96 2.71 -5.24
C ALA A 99 1.42 2.55 -3.82
#